data_AF-A0A3D4DW67-F1
#
_entry.id   AF-A0A3D4DW67-F1
#
_cell.length_a   1.000
_cell.length_b   1.000
_cell.length_c   1.000
_cell.angle_alpha   90.00
_cell.angle_beta   90.00
_cell.angle_gamma   90.00
#
_symmetry.space_group_name_H-M   'P 1'
#
loop_
_entity.id
_entity.type
_entity.pdbx_description
1 polymer ?
#
loop_
_entity_poly.entity_id
_entity_poly.type
_entity_poly.pdbx_seq_one_letter_code
_entity_poly.pdbx_strand_id
1 'polypeptide(L)' 'MLVVETIAKIRRAHFIDGKSIKRICRELRVSRNAVRKVIRSGATEFTYDRSTQPRPKMDPWRSELDT' A
#
# COMPACT_ATOMS: atom_id res chain seq x y z
N MET A 1 -4.12 -3.14 3.45
CA MET A 1 -3.39 -3.80 2.35
C MET A 1 -4.28 -3.82 1.11
N LEU A 2 -3.78 -3.47 -0.08
CA LEU A 2 -4.51 -3.76 -1.32
C LEU A 2 -4.28 -5.24 -1.63
N VAL A 3 -5.35 -6.01 -1.82
CA VAL A 3 -5.25 -7.41 -2.21
C VAL A 3 -4.67 -7.48 -3.63
N VAL A 4 -3.87 -8.52 -3.90
CA VAL A 4 -3.23 -8.79 -5.20
C VAL A 4 -4.22 -8.72 -6.36
N GLU A 5 -5.46 -9.17 -6.14
CA GLU A 5 -6.54 -9.11 -7.11
C GLU A 5 -6.86 -7.67 -7.56
N THR A 6 -6.93 -6.72 -6.63
CA THR A 6 -7.23 -5.31 -6.94
C THR A 6 -6.10 -4.67 -7.74
N ILE A 7 -4.84 -5.02 -7.42
CA ILE A 7 -3.67 -4.56 -8.16
C ILE A 7 -3.73 -5.08 -9.60
N ALA A 8 -4.05 -6.36 -9.79
CA ALA A 8 -4.20 -6.96 -11.12
C ALA A 8 -5.33 -6.29 -11.93
N LYS A 9 -6.49 -6.05 -11.31
CA LYS A 9 -7.62 -5.34 -11.95
C LYS A 9 -7.23 -3.93 -12.40
N ILE A 10 -6.53 -3.16 -11.56
CA ILE A 10 -6.04 -1.82 -11.91
C ILE A 10 -5.07 -1.89 -13.10
N ARG A 11 -4.12 -2.82 -13.09
CA ARG A 11 -3.12 -2.95 -14.17
C ARG A 11 -3.75 -3.34 -15.50
N ARG A 12 -4.64 -4.34 -15.50
CA ARG A 12 -5.37 -4.75 -16.71
C ARG A 12 -6.19 -3.59 -17.27
N ALA A 13 -6.95 -2.90 -16.41
CA ALA A 13 -7.75 -1.75 -16.82
C ALA A 13 -6.91 -0.62 -17.46
N HIS A 14 -5.68 -0.38 -16.99
CA HIS A 14 -4.83 0.68 -17.52
C HIS A 14 -4.04 0.25 -18.77
N PHE A 15 -3.33 -0.88 -18.71
CA PHE A 15 -2.39 -1.28 -19.76
C PHE A 15 -3.03 -2.08 -20.89
N ILE A 16 -4.10 -2.84 -20.62
CA ILE A 16 -4.78 -3.66 -21.62
C ILE A 16 -6.01 -2.91 -22.13
N ASP A 17 -6.90 -2.46 -21.23
CA ASP A 17 -8.15 -1.82 -21.63
C ASP A 17 -8.01 -0.32 -21.97
N GLY A 18 -6.84 0.29 -21.73
CA GLY A 18 -6.57 1.70 -22.01
C GLY A 18 -7.42 2.69 -21.22
N LYS A 19 -8.04 2.28 -20.10
CA LYS A 19 -8.94 3.13 -19.32
C LYS A 19 -8.17 4.25 -18.62
N SER A 20 -8.74 5.46 -18.63
CA SER A 20 -8.19 6.59 -17.88
C SER A 20 -8.20 6.34 -16.37
N ILE A 21 -7.23 6.91 -15.66
CA ILE A 21 -7.14 6.81 -14.19
C ILE A 21 -8.46 7.24 -13.51
N LYS A 22 -9.14 8.28 -14.02
CA LYS A 22 -10.42 8.76 -13.48
C LYS A 22 -11.51 7.69 -13.57
N ARG A 23 -11.57 6.95 -14.69
CA ARG A 23 -12.51 5.85 -14.89
C ARG A 23 -12.23 4.70 -13.95
N ILE A 24 -10.96 4.28 -13.85
CA ILE A 24 -10.52 3.20 -12.95
C ILE A 24 -10.89 3.50 -11.49
N CYS A 25 -10.67 4.74 -11.04
CA CYS A 25 -11.03 5.15 -9.67
C CYS A 25 -12.53 5.02 -9.40
N ARG A 26 -13.39 5.35 -10.38
CA ARG A 26 -14.84 5.27 -10.25
C ARG A 26 -15.34 3.83 -10.26
N GLU A 27 -14.82 3.00 -11.17
CA GLU A 27 -15.22 1.60 -11.31
C GLU A 27 -14.79 0.75 -10.11
N LEU A 28 -13.53 0.90 -9.67
CA LEU A 28 -12.95 0.08 -8.60
C LEU A 28 -13.05 0.71 -7.20
N ARG A 29 -13.65 1.89 -7.09
CA ARG A 29 -13.80 2.66 -5.82
C ARG A 29 -12.49 2.81 -5.04
N VAL A 30 -11.38 2.99 -5.75
CA VAL A 30 -10.04 3.20 -5.18
C VAL A 30 -9.57 4.63 -5.38
N SER A 31 -8.74 5.10 -4.45
CA SER A 31 -8.18 6.45 -4.52
C SER A 31 -7.26 6.61 -5.73
N ARG A 32 -7.22 7.83 -6.28
CA ARG A 32 -6.34 8.17 -7.40
C ARG A 32 -4.86 7.91 -7.08
N ASN A 33 -4.46 8.14 -5.84
CA ASN A 33 -3.10 7.92 -5.39
C ASN A 33 -2.73 6.43 -5.41
N ALA A 34 -3.65 5.55 -4.99
CA ALA A 34 -3.44 4.11 -5.06
C ALA A 34 -3.28 3.64 -6.51
N VAL A 35 -4.16 4.09 -7.42
CA VAL A 35 -4.08 3.75 -8.84
C VAL A 35 -2.76 4.22 -9.46
N ARG A 36 -2.34 5.47 -9.18
CA ARG A 36 -1.04 6.00 -9.63
C ARG A 36 0.14 5.21 -9.05
N LYS A 37 0.07 4.82 -7.78
CA LYS A 37 1.10 4.01 -7.12
C LYS A 37 1.25 2.65 -7.82
N VAL A 38 0.14 1.96 -8.10
CA VAL A 38 0.14 0.69 -8.84
C VAL A 38 0.78 0.84 -10.21
N ILE A 39 0.32 1.81 -11.00
CA ILE A 39 0.79 2.02 -12.38
C ILE A 39 2.27 2.38 -12.42
N ARG A 40 2.75 3.24 -11.51
CA ARG A 40 4.15 3.70 -11.48
C ARG A 40 5.13 2.66 -10.95
N SER A 41 4.77 1.97 -9.86
CA SER A 41 5.69 1.08 -9.16
C SER A 41 5.84 -0.29 -9.83
N GLY A 42 4.85 -0.74 -10.59
CA GLY A 42 4.86 -2.08 -11.17
C GLY A 42 4.82 -3.21 -10.12
N ALA A 43 4.61 -2.90 -8.84
CA ALA A 43 4.58 -3.90 -7.78
C ALA A 43 3.30 -4.75 -7.84
N THR A 44 3.43 -6.03 -7.51
CA THR A 44 2.32 -7.01 -7.41
C THR A 44 1.71 -7.08 -6.02
N GLU A 45 2.43 -6.60 -5.02
CA GLU A 45 1.99 -6.52 -3.64
C GLU A 45 2.47 -5.21 -3.00
N PHE A 46 1.64 -4.64 -2.13
CA PHE A 46 2.05 -3.57 -1.24
C PHE A 46 1.99 -4.07 0.20
N THR A 47 3.09 -4.66 0.64
CA THR A 47 3.32 -4.94 2.05
C THR A 47 3.58 -3.65 2.81
N TYR A 48 3.00 -3.57 4.01
CA TYR A 48 3.32 -2.51 4.94
C TYR A 48 4.54 -2.95 5.74
N ASP A 49 5.72 -2.58 5.26
CA ASP A 49 6.96 -2.80 5.99
C ASP A 49 7.30 -1.56 6.82
N ARG A 50 7.50 -1.74 8.12
CA ARG A 50 7.98 -0.69 9.03
C ARG A 50 9.45 -0.95 9.30
N SER A 51 10.30 -0.06 8.81
CA SER A 51 11.74 -0.09 9.12
C SER A 51 12.03 0.05 10.61
N THR A 52 11.21 0.81 11.33
CA THR A 52 11.34 1.00 12.78
C THR A 52 9.99 0.77 13.43
N GLN A 53 9.90 -0.27 14.26
CA GLN A 53 8.73 -0.47 15.09
C GLN A 53 8.80 0.49 16.28
N PRO A 54 7.75 1.30 16.54
CA PRO A 54 7.71 2.11 17.75
C PRO A 54 7.79 1.18 18.96
N ARG A 55 8.86 1.32 19.73
CA ARG A 55 9.03 0.60 20.98
C ARG A 55 8.29 1.35 22.09
N PRO A 56 7.77 0.66 23.10
CA PRO A 56 7.32 1.29 24.33
C PRO A 56 8.40 2.27 24.84
N LYS A 57 8.00 3.49 25.25
CA LYS A 57 8.89 4.48 25.88
C LYS A 57 9.24 4.05 27.30
N MET A 58 9.85 2.87 27.43
CA MET A 58 10.33 2.31 28.69
C MET A 58 11.74 2.82 29.00
N ASP A 59 12.29 3.73 28.19
CA ASP A 59 13.64 4.28 28.36
C ASP A 59 13.92 4.72 29.81
N PRO A 60 12.98 5.36 30.55
CA PRO A 60 13.22 5.74 31.95
C PRO A 60 13.21 4.58 32.96
N TRP A 61 12.57 3.44 32.64
CA TRP A 61 12.35 2.33 33.59
C TRP A 61 13.06 1.03 33.18
N ARG A 62 13.83 1.02 32.07
CA ARG A 62 14.54 -0.18 31.59
C ARG A 62 15.49 -0.75 32.64
N SER A 63 16.20 0.11 33.38
CA SER A 63 17.12 -0.30 34.44
C SER A 63 16.44 -1.07 35.57
N GLU A 64 15.16 -0.81 35.84
CA GLU A 64 14.38 -1.49 36.88
C GLU A 64 13.81 -2.84 36.43
N LEU A 65 13.75 -3.09 35.12
CA LEU A 65 13.14 -4.28 34.52
C LEU A 65 14.16 -5.31 34.02
N ASP A 66 15.42 -4.91 33.80
CA ASP A 66 16.52 -5.79 33.39
C ASP A 66 17.26 -6.43 34.61
N THR A 67 16.71 -6.30 35.82
CA THR A 67 17.14 -6.99 37.05
C THR A 67 16.27 -8.22 37.31
#